data_AF-A0A538LE43-F1
#
_entry.id   AF-A0A538LE43-F1
#
_cell.length_a   1.000
_cell.length_b   1.000
_cell.length_c   1.000
_cell.angle_alpha   90.00
_cell.angle_beta   90.00
_cell.angle_gamma   90.00
#
_symmetry.space_group_name_H-M   'P 1'
#
loop_
_entity.id
_entity.type
_entity.pdbx_description
1 polymer ?
#
loop_
_entity_poly.entity_id
_entity_poly.type
_entity_poly.pdbx_seq_one_letter_code
_entity_poly.pdbx_strand_id
1 'polypeptide(L)'
;MTKRSTGRADPLGTAETGPFVRADLAERVERAASSRVLVIRAAARLALAADAMALPLVRLLRKHAKGLRVFAERAPLTTPAVVRRGLLACSATLMAAAAGLGVGILPGPAASNLASGSAGPDPTSGGVAARAATFHPGHGSRGVLPTTPPPGMDVARLAPPPPGAAPTTTAPPSTLPPLPANRYVNPLAQITNLQPKRIDQGVDYSGAGPLLAISSGTIRMTSEAGWPGGAFIALQLDSGLFAGQVVYYAENITPAVRIGQHVNAGDVVGTLHDAFPNLEIGWGGGGRAGGTLGDTLARANGGAVEGVSSAVGVNFNQLLMLLGAPSGIQQGLIGHLPSG
;
A
#
# COMPACT_ATOMS: atom_id res chain seq x y z
N MET A 1 -61.76 -38.13 -19.80
CA MET A 1 -62.15 -37.59 -18.48
C MET A 1 -61.02 -37.94 -17.49
N THR A 2 -60.49 -36.92 -16.80
CA THR A 2 -59.65 -36.96 -15.56
C THR A 2 -58.25 -37.61 -15.54
N LYS A 3 -57.24 -36.71 -15.41
CA LYS A 3 -56.07 -36.68 -14.48
C LYS A 3 -55.21 -37.93 -14.28
N ARG A 4 -53.88 -37.78 -14.46
CA ARG A 4 -52.93 -37.47 -13.36
C ARG A 4 -51.51 -37.15 -13.87
N SER A 5 -50.92 -36.17 -13.20
CA SER A 5 -49.53 -35.71 -13.27
C SER A 5 -48.72 -36.40 -12.17
N THR A 6 -47.49 -36.78 -12.49
CA THR A 6 -46.31 -36.95 -11.61
C THR A 6 -45.10 -36.85 -12.55
N GLY A 7 -44.20 -35.88 -12.51
CA GLY A 7 -43.55 -35.30 -11.35
C GLY A 7 -42.23 -36.05 -11.10
N ARG A 8 -41.17 -35.71 -11.86
CA ARG A 8 -39.80 -36.18 -11.58
C ARG A 8 -38.90 -34.96 -11.43
N ALA A 9 -38.34 -34.83 -10.24
CA ALA A 9 -37.45 -33.77 -9.81
C ALA A 9 -36.00 -34.14 -10.17
N ASP A 10 -35.29 -33.20 -10.79
CA ASP A 10 -33.84 -33.18 -10.87
C ASP A 10 -33.28 -32.49 -9.61
N PRO A 11 -32.29 -33.08 -8.91
CA PRO A 11 -31.64 -32.41 -7.79
C PRO A 11 -30.31 -31.77 -8.21
N LEU A 12 -30.03 -30.63 -7.55
CA LEU A 12 -28.71 -30.02 -7.33
C LEU A 12 -28.13 -29.18 -8.49
N GLY A 13 -28.75 -28.02 -8.71
CA GLY A 13 -28.04 -26.84 -9.19
C GLY A 13 -27.09 -26.33 -8.10
N THR A 14 -25.79 -26.39 -8.36
CA THR A 14 -24.75 -25.74 -7.57
C THR A 14 -24.89 -24.23 -7.71
N ALA A 15 -25.24 -23.56 -6.61
CA ALA A 15 -25.20 -22.11 -6.52
C ALA A 15 -23.74 -21.62 -6.57
N GLU A 16 -23.28 -21.19 -7.73
CA GLU A 16 -22.08 -20.38 -7.85
C GLU A 16 -22.33 -19.02 -7.19
N THR A 17 -21.77 -18.82 -6.00
CA THR A 17 -21.64 -17.50 -5.38
C THR A 17 -20.60 -16.69 -6.15
N GLY A 18 -21.06 -16.04 -7.22
CA GLY A 18 -20.22 -15.20 -8.07
C GLY A 18 -19.78 -13.87 -7.41
N PRO A 19 -18.77 -13.19 -7.99
CA PRO A 19 -18.14 -11.97 -7.47
C PRO A 19 -19.03 -10.70 -7.42
N PHE A 20 -20.29 -10.79 -7.86
CA PHE A 20 -21.21 -9.65 -7.96
C PHE A 20 -21.62 -9.01 -6.61
N VAL A 21 -21.52 -9.74 -5.49
CA VAL A 21 -21.98 -9.24 -4.18
C VAL A 21 -21.04 -8.20 -3.57
N ARG A 22 -19.75 -8.19 -3.92
CA ARG A 22 -18.76 -7.28 -3.30
C ARG A 22 -18.76 -5.87 -3.89
N ALA A 23 -19.01 -5.73 -5.20
CA ALA A 23 -19.08 -4.42 -5.85
C ALA A 23 -20.25 -3.58 -5.30
N ASP A 24 -21.39 -4.21 -5.01
CA ASP A 24 -22.58 -3.57 -4.45
C ASP A 24 -22.37 -3.04 -3.02
N LEU A 25 -21.52 -3.71 -2.21
CA LEU A 25 -21.25 -3.27 -0.85
C LEU A 25 -20.35 -2.02 -0.80
N ALA A 26 -19.30 -1.98 -1.61
CA ALA A 26 -18.37 -0.85 -1.66
C ALA A 26 -19.09 0.44 -2.11
N GLU A 27 -19.90 0.34 -3.17
CA GLU A 27 -20.68 1.46 -3.68
C GLU A 27 -21.71 1.97 -2.65
N ARG A 28 -22.36 1.06 -1.91
CA ARG A 28 -23.28 1.41 -0.82
C ARG A 28 -22.57 2.09 0.35
N VAL A 29 -21.37 1.66 0.71
CA VAL A 29 -20.57 2.27 1.78
C VAL A 29 -20.10 3.67 1.39
N GLU A 30 -19.66 3.87 0.14
CA GLU A 30 -19.26 5.19 -0.37
C GLU A 30 -20.44 6.16 -0.46
N ARG A 31 -21.59 5.67 -0.94
CA ARG A 31 -22.86 6.43 -0.96
C ARG A 31 -23.33 6.79 0.46
N ALA A 32 -23.16 5.89 1.42
CA ALA A 32 -23.47 6.13 2.83
C ALA A 32 -22.50 7.13 3.48
N ALA A 33 -21.21 7.06 3.15
CA ALA A 33 -20.16 8.00 3.62
C ALA A 33 -20.36 9.42 3.06
N SER A 34 -21.07 9.55 1.94
CA SER A 34 -21.47 10.82 1.31
C SER A 34 -22.89 11.27 1.67
N SER A 35 -23.58 10.57 2.59
CA SER A 35 -24.97 10.89 2.95
C SER A 35 -25.12 12.27 3.60
N ARG A 36 -26.22 12.97 3.26
CA ARG A 36 -26.62 14.24 3.91
C ARG A 36 -27.13 14.01 5.34
N VAL A 37 -27.48 12.78 5.69
CA VAL A 37 -27.92 12.39 7.04
C VAL A 37 -26.70 12.13 7.92
N LEU A 38 -26.49 12.99 8.95
CA LEU A 38 -25.28 13.00 9.78
C LEU A 38 -24.97 11.65 10.44
N VAL A 39 -26.00 10.94 10.94
CA VAL A 39 -25.85 9.64 11.61
C VAL A 39 -25.37 8.55 10.63
N ILE A 40 -25.93 8.50 9.42
CA ILE A 40 -25.55 7.51 8.39
C ILE A 40 -24.10 7.73 7.96
N ARG A 41 -23.71 8.99 7.73
CA ARG A 41 -22.35 9.36 7.36
C ARG A 41 -21.33 9.06 8.46
N ALA A 42 -21.67 9.33 9.72
CA ALA A 42 -20.80 9.04 10.86
C ALA A 42 -20.57 7.52 11.02
N ALA A 43 -21.63 6.72 10.92
CA ALA A 43 -21.54 5.27 10.98
C ALA A 43 -20.68 4.69 9.84
N ALA A 44 -20.89 5.16 8.60
CA ALA A 44 -20.11 4.72 7.44
C ALA A 44 -18.61 5.07 7.57
N ARG A 45 -18.29 6.28 8.06
CA ARG A 45 -16.91 6.69 8.31
C ARG A 45 -16.24 5.92 9.44
N LEU A 46 -16.99 5.57 10.49
CA LEU A 46 -16.47 4.73 11.58
C LEU A 46 -16.18 3.31 11.10
N ALA A 47 -17.06 2.75 10.25
CA ALA A 47 -16.84 1.45 9.63
C ALA A 47 -15.60 1.44 8.72
N LEU A 48 -15.44 2.46 7.87
CA LEU A 48 -14.25 2.64 7.03
C LEU A 48 -12.97 2.81 7.86
N ALA A 49 -13.02 3.57 8.95
CA ALA A 49 -11.89 3.75 9.85
C ALA A 49 -11.51 2.44 10.58
N ALA A 50 -12.49 1.64 10.99
CA ALA A 50 -12.26 0.33 11.60
C ALA A 50 -11.63 -0.66 10.60
N ASP A 51 -12.08 -0.66 9.34
CA ASP A 51 -11.52 -1.48 8.27
C ASP A 51 -10.09 -1.05 7.91
N ALA A 52 -9.85 0.25 7.80
CA ALA A 52 -8.52 0.84 7.59
C ALA A 52 -7.53 0.47 8.71
N MET A 53 -8.00 0.36 9.96
CA MET A 53 -7.20 -0.07 11.10
C MET A 53 -6.97 -1.60 11.12
N ALA A 54 -7.89 -2.39 10.57
CA ALA A 54 -7.76 -3.85 10.47
C ALA A 54 -6.76 -4.27 9.38
N LEU A 55 -6.64 -3.51 8.30
CA LEU A 55 -5.75 -3.79 7.16
C LEU A 55 -4.27 -3.96 7.55
N PRO A 56 -3.62 -3.05 8.31
CA PRO A 56 -2.25 -3.24 8.81
C PRO A 56 -2.09 -4.51 9.66
N LEU A 57 -3.08 -4.82 10.50
CA LEU A 57 -3.07 -6.01 11.36
C LEU A 57 -3.17 -7.30 10.53
N VAL A 58 -4.08 -7.35 9.57
CA VAL A 58 -4.22 -8.47 8.62
C VAL A 58 -2.92 -8.67 7.82
N ARG A 59 -2.30 -7.59 7.35
CA ARG A 59 -1.01 -7.64 6.64
C ARG A 59 0.11 -8.18 7.54
N LEU A 60 0.18 -7.74 8.80
CA LEU A 60 1.15 -8.21 9.78
C LEU A 60 0.97 -9.71 10.07
N LEU A 61 -0.27 -10.15 10.28
CA LEU A 61 -0.62 -11.55 10.52
C LEU A 61 -0.24 -12.45 9.33
N ARG A 62 -0.54 -12.04 8.09
CA ARG A 62 -0.14 -12.79 6.88
C ARG A 62 1.38 -12.85 6.72
N LYS A 63 2.10 -11.76 7.02
CA LYS A 63 3.57 -11.72 6.98
C LYS A 63 4.18 -12.72 7.95
N HIS A 64 3.71 -12.75 9.20
CA HIS A 64 4.18 -13.71 10.21
C HIS A 64 3.81 -15.15 9.86
N ALA A 65 2.59 -15.38 9.35
CA ALA A 65 2.17 -16.71 8.93
C ALA A 65 3.04 -17.29 7.80
N LYS A 66 3.39 -16.47 6.79
CA LYS A 66 4.32 -16.85 5.72
C LYS A 66 5.72 -17.16 6.27
N GLY A 67 6.24 -16.31 7.16
CA GLY A 67 7.54 -16.53 7.81
C GLY A 67 7.60 -17.85 8.59
N LEU A 68 6.58 -18.14 9.39
CA LEU A 68 6.46 -19.39 10.16
C LEU A 68 6.40 -20.62 9.26
N ARG A 69 5.67 -20.54 8.14
CA ARG A 69 5.58 -21.64 7.17
C ARG A 69 6.93 -21.91 6.51
N VAL A 70 7.61 -20.89 6.01
CA VAL A 70 8.94 -21.03 5.38
C VAL A 70 9.95 -21.57 6.37
N PHE A 71 9.91 -21.12 7.64
CA PHE A 71 10.76 -21.65 8.69
C PHE A 71 10.47 -23.13 8.98
N ALA A 72 9.20 -23.53 9.08
CA ALA A 72 8.80 -24.92 9.30
C ALA A 72 9.11 -25.85 8.11
N GLU A 73 9.09 -25.33 6.89
CA GLU A 73 9.45 -26.06 5.67
C GLU A 73 10.97 -26.25 5.55
N ARG A 74 11.77 -25.31 6.07
CA ARG A 74 13.25 -25.35 6.06
C ARG A 74 13.87 -25.91 7.33
N ALA A 75 13.06 -26.26 8.34
CA ALA A 75 13.57 -26.82 9.59
C ALA A 75 14.36 -28.12 9.31
N PRO A 76 15.54 -28.32 9.92
CA PRO A 76 16.34 -29.52 9.74
C PRO A 76 15.53 -30.79 10.02
N LEU A 77 15.82 -31.88 9.32
CA LEU A 77 15.15 -33.19 9.50
C LEU A 77 15.27 -33.76 10.93
N THR A 78 16.21 -33.26 11.72
CA THR A 78 16.39 -33.59 13.15
C THR A 78 15.38 -32.88 14.06
N THR A 79 14.60 -31.93 13.55
CA THR A 79 13.57 -31.24 14.33
C THR A 79 12.42 -32.21 14.62
N PRO A 80 12.03 -32.41 15.89
CA PRO A 80 10.94 -33.34 16.23
C PRO A 80 9.67 -33.03 15.44
N ALA A 81 9.06 -34.06 14.85
CA ALA A 81 7.88 -33.92 13.98
C ALA A 81 6.71 -33.17 14.64
N VAL A 82 6.59 -33.25 15.97
CA VAL A 82 5.61 -32.53 16.79
C VAL A 82 5.80 -31.01 16.69
N VAL A 83 7.04 -30.52 16.73
CA VAL A 83 7.35 -29.08 16.64
C VAL A 83 7.03 -28.55 15.24
N ARG A 84 7.39 -29.30 14.19
CA ARG A 84 7.08 -28.94 12.80
C ARG A 84 5.57 -28.87 12.54
N ARG A 85 4.80 -29.84 13.05
CA ARG A 85 3.32 -29.84 12.97
C ARG A 85 2.71 -28.69 13.76
N GLY A 86 3.24 -28.36 14.93
CA GLY A 86 2.79 -27.22 15.74
C GLY A 86 2.97 -25.87 15.02
N LEU A 87 4.12 -25.65 14.37
CA LEU A 87 4.38 -24.42 13.61
C LEU A 87 3.47 -24.28 12.38
N LEU A 88 3.20 -25.39 11.67
CA LEU A 88 2.27 -25.39 10.54
C LEU A 88 0.82 -25.12 10.99
N ALA A 89 0.38 -25.72 12.11
CA ALA A 89 -0.92 -25.45 12.68
C ALA A 89 -1.07 -23.98 13.11
N CYS A 90 -0.03 -23.41 13.75
CA CYS A 90 -0.01 -21.99 14.13
C CYS A 90 -0.09 -21.06 12.90
N SER A 91 0.66 -21.35 11.83
CA SER A 91 0.56 -20.62 10.55
C SER A 91 -0.85 -20.68 9.95
N ALA A 92 -1.47 -21.87 9.96
CA ALA A 92 -2.84 -22.04 9.47
C ALA A 92 -3.87 -21.24 10.29
N THR A 93 -3.76 -21.24 11.62
CA THR A 93 -4.64 -20.45 12.51
C THR A 93 -4.47 -18.95 12.27
N LEU A 94 -3.24 -18.47 12.09
CA LEU A 94 -2.98 -17.05 11.78
C LEU A 94 -3.56 -16.65 10.41
N MET A 95 -3.46 -17.52 9.41
CA MET A 95 -4.09 -17.29 8.10
C MET A 95 -5.61 -17.29 8.18
N ALA A 96 -6.22 -18.18 8.97
CA ALA A 96 -7.65 -18.24 9.20
C ALA A 96 -8.16 -16.98 9.94
N ALA A 97 -7.44 -16.52 10.97
CA ALA A 97 -7.75 -15.27 11.67
C ALA A 97 -7.64 -14.05 10.73
N ALA A 98 -6.60 -14.00 9.89
CA ALA A 98 -6.44 -12.94 8.89
C ALA A 98 -7.52 -12.97 7.79
N ALA A 99 -8.09 -14.15 7.50
CA ALA A 99 -9.21 -14.30 6.57
C ALA A 99 -10.55 -13.88 7.20
N GLY A 100 -10.80 -14.26 8.46
CA GLY A 100 -12.02 -13.89 9.20
C GLY A 100 -12.14 -12.37 9.43
N LEU A 101 -11.03 -11.72 9.77
CA LEU A 101 -10.96 -10.25 9.88
C LEU A 101 -11.21 -9.53 8.55
N GLY A 102 -10.92 -10.17 7.41
CA GLY A 102 -11.19 -9.61 6.07
C GLY A 102 -12.61 -9.83 5.56
N VAL A 103 -13.44 -10.61 6.26
CA VAL A 103 -14.85 -10.90 5.88
C VAL A 103 -15.84 -10.34 6.92
N GLY A 104 -15.37 -9.79 8.03
CA GLY A 104 -16.23 -9.25 9.09
C GLY A 104 -17.00 -10.32 9.88
N ILE A 105 -16.62 -11.59 9.76
CA ILE A 105 -17.22 -12.71 10.51
C ILE A 105 -16.20 -13.18 11.54
N LEU A 106 -16.46 -12.90 12.82
CA LEU A 106 -15.75 -13.57 13.91
C LEU A 106 -16.23 -15.03 13.98
N PRO A 107 -15.34 -16.04 13.94
CA PRO A 107 -15.75 -17.42 14.16
C PRO A 107 -16.13 -17.62 15.64
N GLY A 108 -17.32 -18.19 15.88
CA GLY A 108 -17.69 -18.72 17.20
C GLY A 108 -16.82 -19.92 17.58
N PRO A 109 -16.69 -20.25 18.87
CA PRO A 109 -15.78 -21.30 19.31
C PRO A 109 -16.33 -22.68 18.92
N ALA A 110 -15.70 -23.34 17.95
CA ALA A 110 -15.85 -24.76 17.74
C ALA A 110 -14.89 -25.52 18.66
N ALA A 111 -15.45 -26.38 19.51
CA ALA A 111 -14.75 -27.17 20.49
C ALA A 111 -13.78 -28.17 19.86
N SER A 112 -12.51 -28.10 20.27
CA SER A 112 -11.54 -29.17 20.08
C SER A 112 -11.78 -30.24 21.16
N ASN A 113 -12.46 -31.32 20.80
CA ASN A 113 -12.44 -32.55 21.60
C ASN A 113 -11.09 -33.26 21.35
N LEU A 114 -10.20 -33.23 22.34
CA LEU A 114 -9.14 -34.21 22.46
C LEU A 114 -9.42 -35.10 23.68
N ALA A 115 -9.37 -36.41 23.43
CA ALA A 115 -9.78 -37.48 24.33
C ALA A 115 -8.99 -37.52 25.64
N SER A 116 -9.73 -37.77 26.73
CA SER A 116 -9.26 -38.11 28.07
C SER A 116 -8.49 -39.43 28.09
N GLY A 117 -7.35 -39.42 28.77
CA GLY A 117 -6.75 -40.58 29.42
C GLY A 117 -6.46 -40.22 30.88
N SER A 118 -7.23 -40.80 31.78
CA SER A 118 -7.23 -40.57 33.23
C SER A 118 -6.14 -41.38 33.95
N ALA A 119 -5.46 -40.78 34.94
CA ALA A 119 -5.07 -41.41 36.20
C ALA A 119 -4.81 -40.33 37.26
N GLY A 120 -5.39 -40.49 38.44
CA GLY A 120 -5.39 -39.51 39.54
C GLY A 120 -4.15 -39.56 40.46
N PRO A 121 -4.29 -39.33 41.78
CA PRO A 121 -3.95 -38.05 42.40
C PRO A 121 -2.93 -38.17 43.54
N ASP A 122 -2.25 -37.06 43.90
CA ASP A 122 -2.10 -36.62 45.30
C ASP A 122 -1.52 -35.20 45.41
N PRO A 123 -1.82 -34.43 46.48
CA PRO A 123 -1.36 -33.06 46.68
C PRO A 123 -0.17 -33.01 47.66
N THR A 124 0.68 -31.98 47.56
CA THR A 124 1.27 -31.29 48.73
C THR A 124 2.22 -30.17 48.32
N SER A 125 2.03 -29.03 49.02
CA SER A 125 3.03 -28.06 49.48
C SER A 125 3.82 -27.19 48.51
N GLY A 126 3.90 -25.91 48.88
CA GLY A 126 5.12 -25.11 48.72
C GLY A 126 4.93 -23.74 48.08
N GLY A 127 4.34 -22.79 48.81
CA GLY A 127 4.51 -21.38 48.49
C GLY A 127 5.94 -20.92 48.81
N VAL A 128 6.61 -20.27 47.86
CA VAL A 128 7.79 -19.44 48.12
C VAL A 128 7.73 -18.20 47.24
N ALA A 129 7.92 -17.06 47.91
CA ALA A 129 7.81 -15.70 47.43
C ALA A 129 8.77 -15.34 46.28
N ALA A 130 8.28 -14.44 45.44
CA ALA A 130 9.04 -13.73 44.42
C ALA A 130 10.16 -12.88 45.05
N ARG A 131 11.39 -13.07 44.58
CA ARG A 131 12.50 -12.14 44.78
C ARG A 131 12.74 -11.38 43.47
N ALA A 132 12.53 -10.08 43.54
CA ALA A 132 12.94 -9.12 42.53
C ALA A 132 14.47 -9.04 42.47
N ALA A 133 15.03 -9.20 41.27
CA ALA A 133 16.43 -8.90 40.99
C ALA A 133 16.50 -7.60 40.18
N THR A 134 16.99 -6.55 40.84
CA THR A 134 17.39 -5.27 40.27
C THR A 134 18.66 -5.46 39.44
N PHE A 135 18.58 -5.19 38.13
CA PHE A 135 19.74 -5.11 37.25
C PHE A 135 20.23 -3.66 37.17
N HIS A 136 21.51 -3.45 37.54
CA HIS A 136 22.30 -2.27 37.19
C HIS A 136 22.92 -2.46 35.80
N PRO A 137 22.93 -1.45 34.91
CA PRO A 137 23.85 -1.41 33.78
C PRO A 137 25.09 -0.58 34.13
N GLY A 138 26.25 -1.24 34.01
CA GLY A 138 27.57 -0.64 34.13
C GLY A 138 28.03 0.10 32.87
N HIS A 139 28.95 1.04 33.10
CA HIS A 139 29.69 1.84 32.13
C HIS A 139 30.46 1.03 31.09
N GLY A 140 30.50 1.52 29.85
CA GLY A 140 31.38 1.05 28.79
C GLY A 140 31.64 2.11 27.71
N SER A 141 32.77 2.80 27.87
CA SER A 141 33.72 3.32 26.87
C SER A 141 33.27 4.15 25.65
N ARG A 142 33.74 5.42 25.69
CA ARG A 142 33.90 6.36 24.58
C ARG A 142 34.79 5.79 23.46
N GLY A 143 34.26 5.72 22.25
CA GLY A 143 35.04 5.64 21.00
C GLY A 143 34.92 6.96 20.24
N VAL A 144 36.04 7.65 20.09
CA VAL A 144 36.18 8.87 19.28
C VAL A 144 36.23 8.48 17.80
N LEU A 145 35.32 9.00 16.98
CA LEU A 145 35.41 8.90 15.51
C LEU A 145 36.19 10.11 14.96
N PRO A 146 37.16 9.89 14.04
CA PRO A 146 37.83 10.98 13.34
C PRO A 146 36.91 11.57 12.27
N THR A 147 36.77 12.90 12.28
CA THR A 147 36.13 13.69 11.23
C THR A 147 37.22 14.23 10.30
N THR A 148 37.27 13.71 9.08
CA THR A 148 37.92 14.38 7.94
C THR A 148 37.16 14.01 6.67
N PRO A 149 36.53 14.97 5.97
CA PRO A 149 35.93 14.74 4.67
C PRO A 149 37.00 14.85 3.54
N PRO A 150 36.89 14.06 2.46
CA PRO A 150 37.69 14.26 1.25
C PRO A 150 37.27 15.52 0.47
N PRO A 151 38.17 16.13 -0.32
CA PRO A 151 38.00 17.47 -0.88
C PRO A 151 37.24 17.48 -2.21
N GLY A 152 36.42 18.53 -2.39
CA GLY A 152 36.09 19.09 -3.72
C GLY A 152 34.69 18.80 -4.25
N MET A 153 33.72 19.68 -3.95
CA MET A 153 32.84 20.30 -4.96
C MET A 153 32.28 21.60 -4.37
N ASP A 154 32.41 22.68 -5.14
CA ASP A 154 32.13 24.07 -4.79
C ASP A 154 30.70 24.29 -4.27
N VAL A 155 30.60 24.70 -3.00
CA VAL A 155 29.43 25.39 -2.46
C VAL A 155 29.73 26.89 -2.48
N ALA A 156 29.36 27.55 -3.57
CA ALA A 156 29.34 29.00 -3.62
C ALA A 156 28.24 29.55 -2.70
N ARG A 157 28.70 29.94 -1.50
CA ARG A 157 28.24 31.07 -0.67
C ARG A 157 26.94 31.77 -1.09
N LEU A 158 25.94 31.73 -0.22
CA LEU A 158 25.04 32.86 0.00
C LEU A 158 25.39 33.46 1.37
N ALA A 159 26.03 34.63 1.34
CA ALA A 159 26.16 35.49 2.51
C ALA A 159 24.76 36.01 2.93
N PRO A 160 24.52 36.26 4.23
CA PRO A 160 23.33 36.98 4.64
C PRO A 160 23.37 38.43 4.12
N PRO A 161 22.25 39.01 3.67
CA PRO A 161 22.20 40.39 3.22
C PRO A 161 22.38 41.36 4.41
N PRO A 162 22.93 42.57 4.18
CA PRO A 162 23.08 43.58 5.22
C PRO A 162 21.71 44.05 5.75
N PRO A 163 21.60 44.37 7.05
CA PRO A 163 20.36 44.84 7.65
C PRO A 163 20.06 46.27 7.18
N GLY A 164 18.96 46.47 6.44
CA GLY A 164 18.52 47.82 6.07
C GLY A 164 17.56 47.97 4.89
N ALA A 165 17.20 46.91 4.16
CA ALA A 165 16.22 47.01 3.06
C ALA A 165 14.85 46.46 3.50
N ALA A 166 13.82 47.31 3.38
CA ALA A 166 12.42 46.98 3.63
C ALA A 166 11.92 45.81 2.75
N PRO A 167 10.94 45.00 3.20
CA PRO A 167 10.51 43.83 2.47
C PRO A 167 9.57 44.23 1.30
N THR A 168 10.13 44.42 0.12
CA THR A 168 9.35 44.22 -1.12
C THR A 168 9.18 42.72 -1.32
N THR A 169 8.04 42.18 -0.88
CA THR A 169 7.60 40.82 -1.17
C THR A 169 7.32 40.67 -2.67
N THR A 170 8.38 40.47 -3.46
CA THR A 170 8.27 39.86 -4.79
C THR A 170 8.75 38.43 -4.63
N ALA A 171 7.81 37.49 -4.56
CA ALA A 171 8.13 36.08 -4.62
C ALA A 171 8.96 35.82 -5.89
N PRO A 172 10.10 35.12 -5.81
CA PRO A 172 10.84 34.76 -7.02
C PRO A 172 9.95 33.87 -7.89
N PRO A 173 9.92 34.05 -9.22
CA PRO A 173 9.21 33.15 -10.10
C PRO A 173 9.84 31.76 -9.99
N SER A 174 9.15 30.82 -9.34
CA SER A 174 9.41 29.39 -9.42
C SER A 174 9.07 28.90 -10.83
N THR A 175 9.85 29.31 -11.82
CA THR A 175 9.80 28.75 -13.16
C THR A 175 10.80 27.62 -13.19
N LEU A 176 10.31 26.39 -12.97
CA LEU A 176 11.05 25.21 -13.40
C LEU A 176 11.39 25.41 -14.89
N PRO A 177 12.63 25.12 -15.33
CA PRO A 177 12.96 25.20 -16.75
C PRO A 177 11.95 24.35 -17.55
N PRO A 178 11.51 24.82 -18.73
CA PRO A 178 10.57 24.05 -19.55
C PRO A 178 11.18 22.69 -19.82
N LEU A 179 10.49 21.63 -19.36
CA LEU A 179 10.88 20.26 -19.67
C LEU A 179 10.93 20.12 -21.20
N PRO A 180 11.98 19.52 -21.78
CA PRO A 180 11.98 19.26 -23.21
C PRO A 180 10.74 18.41 -23.55
N ALA A 181 9.82 19.02 -24.32
CA ALA A 181 8.46 18.53 -24.58
C ALA A 181 8.37 17.15 -25.26
N ASN A 182 9.50 16.51 -25.57
CA ASN A 182 9.58 15.23 -26.25
C ASN A 182 10.01 14.06 -25.34
N ARG A 183 10.06 14.24 -24.01
CA ARG A 183 10.48 13.16 -23.09
C ARG A 183 9.45 12.77 -22.04
N TYR A 184 8.53 13.67 -21.72
CA TYR A 184 7.45 13.39 -20.78
C TYR A 184 6.11 13.71 -21.42
N VAL A 185 5.13 12.84 -21.22
CA VAL A 185 3.76 13.03 -21.70
C VAL A 185 2.78 12.92 -20.55
N ASN A 186 1.62 13.56 -20.66
CA ASN A 186 0.56 13.39 -19.69
C ASN A 186 0.03 11.94 -19.72
N PRO A 187 0.23 11.15 -18.64
CA PRO A 187 -0.21 9.75 -18.62
C PRO A 187 -1.75 9.60 -18.65
N LEU A 188 -2.48 10.68 -18.40
CA LEU A 188 -3.94 10.74 -18.27
C LEU A 188 -4.62 11.36 -19.50
N ALA A 189 -3.87 11.71 -20.55
CA ALA A 189 -4.36 12.46 -21.71
C ALA A 189 -5.52 11.78 -22.46
N GLN A 190 -5.67 10.45 -22.30
CA GLN A 190 -6.68 9.65 -22.99
C GLN A 190 -7.76 9.08 -22.04
N ILE A 191 -7.80 9.54 -20.79
CA ILE A 191 -8.85 9.15 -19.85
C ILE A 191 -10.12 9.96 -20.10
N THR A 192 -11.22 9.25 -20.31
CA THR A 192 -12.55 9.83 -20.43
C THR A 192 -13.16 10.03 -19.04
N ASN A 193 -13.91 11.13 -18.86
CA ASN A 193 -14.51 11.52 -17.58
C ASN A 193 -13.48 11.63 -16.45
N LEU A 194 -12.26 12.07 -16.77
CA LEU A 194 -11.20 12.25 -15.79
C LEU A 194 -11.64 13.22 -14.69
N GLN A 195 -11.66 12.75 -13.44
CA GLN A 195 -11.93 13.58 -12.27
C GLN A 195 -10.76 13.49 -11.29
N PRO A 196 -10.14 14.62 -10.91
CA PRO A 196 -9.14 14.62 -9.87
C PRO A 196 -9.76 14.19 -8.54
N LYS A 197 -9.04 13.36 -7.80
CA LYS A 197 -9.36 12.96 -6.44
C LYS A 197 -8.24 13.47 -5.53
N ARG A 198 -7.91 12.76 -4.45
CA ARG A 198 -7.00 13.27 -3.42
C ARG A 198 -5.55 13.21 -3.89
N ILE A 199 -4.71 13.93 -3.16
CA ILE A 199 -3.26 13.67 -3.14
C ILE A 199 -2.98 12.93 -1.83
N ASP A 200 -2.33 11.78 -1.90
CA ASP A 200 -1.95 10.91 -0.78
C ASP A 200 -0.50 10.42 -0.94
N GLN A 201 -0.26 9.13 -1.20
CA GLN A 201 1.07 8.62 -1.54
C GLN A 201 1.43 8.91 -3.00
N GLY A 202 0.42 9.16 -3.83
CA GLY A 202 0.51 9.68 -5.19
C GLY A 202 -0.62 10.68 -5.41
N VAL A 203 -1.21 10.62 -6.59
CA VAL A 203 -2.38 11.41 -6.95
C VAL A 203 -3.47 10.47 -7.45
N ASP A 204 -4.64 10.58 -6.83
CA ASP A 204 -5.81 9.80 -7.14
C ASP A 204 -6.60 10.42 -8.31
N TYR A 205 -7.14 9.60 -9.22
CA TYR A 205 -8.07 10.03 -10.27
C TYR A 205 -9.16 8.97 -10.54
N SER A 206 -10.38 9.40 -10.87
CA SER A 206 -11.40 8.51 -11.45
C SER A 206 -11.60 8.78 -12.95
N GLY A 207 -12.26 7.86 -13.64
CA GLY A 207 -12.52 7.88 -15.08
C GLY A 207 -12.26 6.52 -15.71
N ALA A 208 -12.25 6.45 -17.03
CA ALA A 208 -11.90 5.21 -17.75
C ALA A 208 -11.09 5.50 -19.02
N GLY A 209 -10.20 4.59 -19.37
CA GLY A 209 -9.47 4.64 -20.62
C GLY A 209 -8.02 4.19 -20.50
N PRO A 210 -7.25 4.30 -21.60
CA PRO A 210 -5.85 3.91 -21.62
C PRO A 210 -4.99 4.86 -20.80
N LEU A 211 -4.12 4.28 -19.99
CA LEU A 211 -3.05 4.95 -19.26
C LEU A 211 -1.78 4.86 -20.09
N LEU A 212 -1.10 6.00 -20.23
CA LEU A 212 0.11 6.10 -21.04
C LEU A 212 1.37 6.08 -20.16
N ALA A 213 2.46 5.52 -20.70
CA ALA A 213 3.78 5.65 -20.11
C ALA A 213 4.20 7.12 -20.12
N ILE A 214 4.39 7.69 -18.92
CA ILE A 214 4.81 9.09 -18.75
C ILE A 214 6.14 9.42 -19.43
N SER A 215 7.07 8.47 -19.57
CA SER A 215 8.36 8.59 -20.26
C SER A 215 8.83 7.21 -20.73
N SER A 216 9.93 7.14 -21.48
CA SER A 216 10.57 5.88 -21.82
C SER A 216 11.12 5.16 -20.58
N GLY A 217 11.06 3.84 -20.60
CA GLY A 217 11.56 3.05 -19.49
C GLY A 217 11.25 1.56 -19.59
N THR A 218 11.58 0.85 -18.53
CA THR A 218 11.35 -0.60 -18.41
C THR A 218 10.35 -0.91 -17.31
N ILE A 219 9.37 -1.75 -17.61
CA ILE A 219 8.40 -2.25 -16.64
C ILE A 219 9.09 -3.21 -15.68
N ARG A 220 9.07 -2.87 -14.39
CA ARG A 220 9.69 -3.64 -13.30
C ARG A 220 8.69 -4.49 -12.52
N MET A 221 7.41 -4.12 -12.58
CA MET A 221 6.33 -4.82 -11.89
C MET A 221 4.99 -4.52 -12.57
N THR A 222 3.99 -5.40 -12.46
CA THR A 222 2.63 -5.19 -12.96
C THR A 222 1.53 -5.48 -11.93
N SER A 223 1.89 -6.05 -10.78
CA SER A 223 0.96 -6.42 -9.71
C SER A 223 1.65 -6.35 -8.35
N GLU A 224 0.93 -5.95 -7.32
CA GLU A 224 1.36 -6.02 -5.92
C GLU A 224 0.21 -6.47 -5.04
N ALA A 225 0.34 -7.63 -4.41
CA ALA A 225 -0.75 -8.23 -3.63
C ALA A 225 -1.14 -7.42 -2.38
N GLY A 226 -0.25 -6.53 -1.93
CA GLY A 226 -0.53 -5.58 -0.85
C GLY A 226 -1.40 -4.40 -1.26
N TRP A 227 -1.54 -4.10 -2.56
CA TRP A 227 -2.20 -2.90 -3.06
C TRP A 227 -3.71 -3.11 -3.34
N PRO A 228 -4.59 -2.12 -3.08
CA PRO A 228 -5.98 -2.20 -3.51
C PRO A 228 -6.08 -2.54 -5.01
N GLY A 229 -7.06 -3.36 -5.41
CA GLY A 229 -7.21 -3.83 -6.80
C GLY A 229 -6.13 -4.83 -7.29
N GLY A 230 -4.96 -4.88 -6.64
CA GLY A 230 -3.87 -5.80 -6.94
C GLY A 230 -2.97 -5.40 -8.11
N ALA A 231 -3.37 -4.42 -8.93
CA ALA A 231 -2.52 -3.90 -10.00
C ALA A 231 -1.53 -2.87 -9.45
N PHE A 232 -0.28 -2.97 -9.90
CA PHE A 232 0.78 -2.02 -9.60
C PHE A 232 1.85 -2.10 -10.69
N ILE A 233 1.76 -1.21 -11.67
CA ILE A 233 2.68 -1.11 -12.78
C ILE A 233 3.83 -0.19 -12.36
N ALA A 234 5.01 -0.73 -12.10
CA ALA A 234 6.19 0.05 -11.78
C ALA A 234 7.04 0.25 -13.05
N LEU A 235 7.11 1.47 -13.56
CA LEU A 235 7.90 1.86 -14.73
C LEU A 235 9.18 2.55 -14.26
N GLN A 236 10.35 1.92 -14.47
CA GLN A 236 11.63 2.57 -14.22
C GLN A 236 12.04 3.38 -15.45
N LEU A 237 12.17 4.69 -15.27
CA LEU A 237 12.48 5.63 -16.34
C LEU A 237 13.95 5.52 -16.73
N ASP A 238 14.25 5.56 -18.02
CA ASP A 238 15.63 5.52 -18.54
C ASP A 238 16.06 6.81 -19.24
N SER A 239 15.16 7.79 -19.35
CA SER A 239 15.44 9.07 -20.00
C SER A 239 14.82 10.27 -19.29
N GLY A 240 15.35 11.46 -19.60
CA GLY A 240 14.88 12.74 -19.08
C GLY A 240 15.44 13.07 -17.69
N LEU A 241 14.93 14.14 -17.07
CA LEU A 241 15.41 14.64 -15.77
C LEU A 241 15.24 13.64 -14.62
N PHE A 242 14.27 12.74 -14.75
CA PHE A 242 13.92 11.73 -13.76
C PHE A 242 14.44 10.33 -14.13
N ALA A 243 15.41 10.21 -15.04
CA ALA A 243 16.04 8.93 -15.37
C ALA A 243 16.55 8.22 -14.10
N GLY A 244 16.28 6.91 -14.02
CA GLY A 244 16.54 6.06 -12.86
C GLY A 244 15.45 6.08 -11.79
N GLN A 245 14.48 7.01 -11.85
CA GLN A 245 13.31 7.00 -10.96
C GLN A 245 12.28 5.96 -11.40
N VAL A 246 11.38 5.61 -10.48
CA VAL A 246 10.26 4.72 -10.75
C VAL A 246 8.96 5.51 -10.64
N VAL A 247 8.08 5.35 -11.63
CA VAL A 247 6.69 5.82 -11.58
C VAL A 247 5.80 4.60 -11.44
N TYR A 248 4.85 4.64 -10.50
CA TYR A 248 3.85 3.59 -10.38
C TYR A 248 2.48 4.03 -10.90
N TYR A 249 1.72 3.09 -11.44
CA TYR A 249 0.30 3.19 -11.75
C TYR A 249 -0.39 2.04 -11.02
N ALA A 250 -1.35 2.31 -10.17
CA ALA A 250 -1.90 1.27 -9.31
C ALA A 250 -3.42 1.34 -9.18
N GLU A 251 -3.97 0.37 -8.46
CA GLU A 251 -5.39 0.19 -8.17
C GLU A 251 -6.21 -0.44 -9.30
N ASN A 252 -7.27 0.21 -9.79
CA ASN A 252 -8.24 -0.44 -10.68
C ASN A 252 -7.83 -0.38 -12.16
N ILE A 253 -6.72 -1.03 -12.44
CA ILE A 253 -6.07 -1.07 -13.74
C ILE A 253 -5.98 -2.51 -14.24
N THR A 254 -6.22 -2.73 -15.52
CA THR A 254 -5.73 -3.92 -16.23
C THR A 254 -4.42 -3.58 -16.95
N PRO A 255 -3.25 -4.14 -16.54
CA PRO A 255 -2.00 -3.91 -17.23
C PRO A 255 -2.05 -4.39 -18.68
N ALA A 256 -1.50 -3.59 -19.59
CA ALA A 256 -1.34 -3.91 -21.02
C ALA A 256 0.11 -4.31 -21.36
N VAL A 257 0.97 -4.39 -20.35
CA VAL A 257 2.41 -4.62 -20.46
C VAL A 257 2.85 -5.77 -19.57
N ARG A 258 4.07 -6.26 -19.78
CA ARG A 258 4.70 -7.32 -18.98
C ARG A 258 6.00 -6.84 -18.34
N ILE A 259 6.40 -7.48 -17.23
CA ILE A 259 7.69 -7.22 -16.58
C ILE A 259 8.83 -7.45 -17.59
N GLY A 260 9.80 -6.54 -17.60
CA GLY A 260 10.93 -6.52 -18.54
C GLY A 260 10.62 -5.87 -19.88
N GLN A 261 9.36 -5.53 -20.17
CA GLN A 261 9.01 -4.79 -21.39
C GLN A 261 9.56 -3.36 -21.33
N HIS A 262 10.24 -2.95 -22.39
CA HIS A 262 10.57 -1.56 -22.65
C HIS A 262 9.38 -0.85 -23.30
N VAL A 263 9.11 0.39 -22.90
CA VAL A 263 8.06 1.25 -23.43
C VAL A 263 8.63 2.63 -23.75
N ASN A 264 8.07 3.29 -24.74
CA ASN A 264 8.33 4.69 -25.05
C ASN A 264 7.32 5.59 -24.32
N ALA A 265 7.65 6.88 -24.21
CA ALA A 265 6.70 7.87 -23.74
C ALA A 265 5.44 7.86 -24.62
N GLY A 266 4.25 7.72 -24.02
CA GLY A 266 2.98 7.67 -24.73
C GLY A 266 2.47 6.27 -25.06
N ASP A 267 3.27 5.21 -24.88
CA ASP A 267 2.79 3.84 -25.06
C ASP A 267 1.75 3.48 -23.98
N VAL A 268 0.73 2.70 -24.35
CA VAL A 268 -0.28 2.26 -23.39
C VAL A 268 0.33 1.25 -22.41
N VAL A 269 0.28 1.56 -21.12
CA VAL A 269 0.77 0.69 -20.04
C VAL A 269 -0.35 -0.09 -19.36
N GLY A 270 -1.58 0.40 -19.41
CA GLY A 270 -2.74 -0.25 -18.83
C GLY A 270 -4.04 0.44 -19.21
N THR A 271 -5.15 -0.12 -18.76
CA THR A 271 -6.48 0.47 -18.89
C THR A 271 -7.05 0.71 -17.50
N LEU A 272 -7.41 1.96 -17.21
CA LEU A 272 -8.16 2.34 -16.01
C LEU A 272 -9.65 2.02 -16.21
N HIS A 273 -10.28 1.43 -15.20
CA HIS A 273 -11.71 1.16 -15.18
C HIS A 273 -12.45 2.16 -14.28
N ASP A 274 -13.65 2.56 -14.69
CA ASP A 274 -14.50 3.51 -13.95
C ASP A 274 -15.25 2.79 -12.81
N ALA A 275 -14.49 2.35 -11.80
CA ALA A 275 -15.00 1.77 -10.56
C ALA A 275 -13.99 1.98 -9.43
N PHE A 276 -14.43 1.82 -8.18
CA PHE A 276 -13.55 1.82 -7.01
C PHE A 276 -12.78 0.48 -6.86
N PRO A 277 -11.51 0.46 -6.40
CA PRO A 277 -10.65 1.61 -6.06
C PRO A 277 -10.32 2.45 -7.30
N ASN A 278 -9.92 3.71 -7.16
CA ASN A 278 -9.73 4.60 -8.32
C ASN A 278 -8.37 4.31 -9.00
N LEU A 279 -7.80 5.24 -9.74
CA LEU A 279 -6.36 5.23 -10.08
C LEU A 279 -5.61 5.91 -8.94
N GLU A 280 -4.46 5.37 -8.52
CA GLU A 280 -3.40 6.13 -7.86
C GLU A 280 -2.11 6.06 -8.70
N ILE A 281 -1.50 7.21 -8.99
CA ILE A 281 -0.27 7.34 -9.77
C ILE A 281 0.75 8.22 -9.04
N GLY A 282 2.02 7.81 -9.00
CA GLY A 282 3.02 8.54 -8.22
C GLY A 282 4.46 8.07 -8.38
N TRP A 283 5.35 8.64 -7.57
CA TRP A 283 6.72 8.16 -7.44
C TRP A 283 6.76 6.82 -6.68
N GLY A 284 7.35 5.80 -7.28
CA GLY A 284 7.53 4.47 -6.71
C GLY A 284 8.89 4.32 -6.02
N GLY A 285 8.97 3.36 -5.09
CA GLY A 285 10.23 2.92 -4.51
C GLY A 285 11.05 2.03 -5.47
N GLY A 286 12.31 1.80 -5.11
CA GLY A 286 13.25 0.96 -5.89
C GLY A 286 13.92 1.68 -7.05
N GLY A 287 13.68 2.99 -7.18
CA GLY A 287 14.40 3.88 -8.10
C GLY A 287 15.57 4.59 -7.46
N ARG A 288 16.12 5.61 -8.14
CA ARG A 288 17.25 6.42 -7.68
C ARG A 288 16.98 7.12 -6.34
N ALA A 289 15.73 7.50 -6.08
CA ALA A 289 15.30 8.09 -4.81
C ALA A 289 15.20 7.09 -3.64
N GLY A 290 15.53 5.81 -3.86
CA GLY A 290 15.52 4.77 -2.82
C GLY A 290 14.15 4.09 -2.65
N GLY A 291 13.93 3.51 -1.48
CA GLY A 291 12.75 2.69 -1.17
C GLY A 291 12.79 1.29 -1.77
N THR A 292 11.70 0.54 -1.59
CA THR A 292 11.54 -0.83 -2.09
C THR A 292 10.68 -0.84 -3.34
N LEU A 293 11.06 -1.63 -4.36
CA LEU A 293 10.20 -1.83 -5.54
C LEU A 293 8.85 -2.43 -5.10
N GLY A 294 7.76 -1.85 -5.56
CA GLY A 294 6.40 -2.24 -5.19
C GLY A 294 5.82 -1.53 -3.98
N ASP A 295 6.60 -0.65 -3.34
CA ASP A 295 6.09 0.37 -2.43
C ASP A 295 6.04 1.73 -3.14
N THR A 296 5.31 2.68 -2.56
CA THR A 296 5.40 4.11 -2.95
C THR A 296 6.63 4.75 -2.33
N LEU A 297 7.18 5.77 -2.99
CA LEU A 297 8.26 6.56 -2.42
C LEU A 297 7.77 7.35 -1.19
N ALA A 298 6.49 7.74 -1.14
CA ALA A 298 5.88 8.37 0.04
C ALA A 298 5.98 7.48 1.28
N ARG A 299 5.77 6.16 1.15
CA ARG A 299 5.91 5.20 2.26
C ARG A 299 7.33 5.15 2.82
N ALA A 300 8.34 5.25 1.95
CA ALA A 300 9.74 5.29 2.35
C ALA A 300 10.13 6.62 3.05
N ASN A 301 9.38 7.71 2.82
CA ASN A 301 9.70 9.05 3.30
C ASN A 301 8.67 9.60 4.33
N GLY A 302 8.02 8.69 5.07
CA GLY A 302 7.12 9.04 6.18
C GLY A 302 5.79 9.68 5.77
N GLY A 303 5.35 9.48 4.53
CA GLY A 303 4.17 10.13 3.94
C GLY A 303 2.97 9.23 3.68
N ALA A 304 2.97 7.95 4.08
CA ALA A 304 1.87 7.02 3.78
C ALA A 304 0.76 7.00 4.85
N VAL A 305 0.12 8.15 5.08
CA VAL A 305 -1.07 8.24 5.95
C VAL A 305 -2.29 8.49 5.07
N GLU A 306 -3.29 7.62 5.23
CA GLU A 306 -4.55 7.68 4.49
C GLU A 306 -5.24 9.05 4.66
N GLY A 307 -5.65 9.67 3.56
CA GLY A 307 -6.35 10.95 3.56
C GLY A 307 -5.49 12.16 3.93
N VAL A 308 -4.16 12.02 3.95
CA VAL A 308 -3.23 13.13 4.11
C VAL A 308 -2.22 13.16 2.96
N SER A 309 -2.08 14.31 2.33
CA SER A 309 -1.14 14.47 1.21
C SER A 309 0.30 14.31 1.67
N SER A 310 1.06 13.46 1.00
CA SER A 310 2.50 13.37 1.21
C SER A 310 3.26 14.43 0.41
N ALA A 311 4.41 14.87 0.91
CA ALA A 311 5.31 15.76 0.17
C ALA A 311 5.71 15.17 -1.20
N VAL A 312 5.88 13.84 -1.26
CA VAL A 312 6.18 13.10 -2.49
C VAL A 312 4.99 13.11 -3.46
N GLY A 313 3.78 12.91 -2.96
CA GLY A 313 2.54 12.99 -3.76
C GLY A 313 2.31 14.40 -4.31
N VAL A 314 2.49 15.44 -3.50
CA VAL A 314 2.42 16.85 -3.93
C VAL A 314 3.48 17.15 -5.00
N ASN A 315 4.69 16.63 -4.85
CA ASN A 315 5.74 16.78 -5.87
C ASN A 315 5.37 16.08 -7.18
N PHE A 316 4.80 14.87 -7.13
CA PHE A 316 4.33 14.20 -8.35
C PHE A 316 3.14 14.93 -8.99
N ASN A 317 2.23 15.49 -8.18
CA ASN A 317 1.12 16.33 -8.66
C ASN A 317 1.63 17.54 -9.46
N GLN A 318 2.71 18.20 -9.02
CA GLN A 318 3.32 19.30 -9.77
C GLN A 318 3.83 18.86 -11.15
N LEU A 319 4.41 17.66 -11.25
CA LEU A 319 4.79 17.08 -12.53
C LEU A 319 3.56 16.83 -13.41
N LEU A 320 2.51 16.21 -12.88
CA LEU A 320 1.27 15.96 -13.63
C LEU A 320 0.65 17.26 -14.16
N MET A 321 0.59 18.30 -13.32
CA MET A 321 0.09 19.63 -13.73
C MET A 321 0.95 20.24 -14.85
N LEU A 322 2.27 20.14 -14.74
CA LEU A 322 3.18 20.63 -15.78
C LEU A 322 2.99 19.90 -17.12
N LEU A 323 2.59 18.63 -17.08
CA LEU A 323 2.27 17.84 -18.27
C LEU A 323 0.84 18.10 -18.78
N GLY A 324 0.02 18.88 -18.07
CA GLY A 324 -1.33 19.25 -18.48
C GLY A 324 -2.46 18.41 -17.89
N ALA A 325 -2.19 17.61 -16.85
CA ALA A 325 -3.26 16.95 -16.09
C ALA A 325 -3.90 17.92 -15.08
N PRO A 326 -5.18 17.73 -14.70
CA PRO A 326 -5.78 18.46 -13.59
C PRO A 326 -5.04 18.17 -12.28
N SER A 327 -4.90 19.18 -11.41
CA SER A 327 -4.36 18.97 -10.06
C SER A 327 -5.26 18.05 -9.24
N GLY A 328 -4.66 17.15 -8.46
CA GLY A 328 -5.32 16.49 -7.35
C GLY A 328 -5.74 17.48 -6.24
N ILE A 329 -6.55 16.99 -5.30
CA ILE A 329 -7.09 17.71 -4.17
C ILE A 329 -6.17 17.47 -2.97
N GLN A 330 -5.40 18.49 -2.59
CA GLN A 330 -4.51 18.43 -1.44
C GLN A 330 -5.31 18.42 -0.12
N GLN A 331 -4.91 17.57 0.83
CA GLN A 331 -5.53 17.42 2.15
C GLN A 331 -4.43 17.34 3.22
N GLY A 332 -4.16 18.46 3.90
CA GLY A 332 -3.01 18.52 4.81
C GLY A 332 -1.67 18.33 4.07
N LEU A 333 -0.60 18.12 4.83
CA LEU A 333 0.73 17.80 4.28
C LEU A 333 1.59 17.06 5.32
N ILE A 334 2.20 15.95 4.92
CA ILE A 334 3.14 15.17 5.75
C ILE A 334 4.33 14.63 4.95
N GLY A 335 5.35 14.15 5.65
CA GLY A 335 6.55 13.57 5.06
C GLY A 335 7.51 14.62 4.50
N HIS A 336 8.54 14.14 3.81
CA HIS A 336 9.57 14.98 3.18
C HIS A 336 9.96 14.42 1.83
N LEU A 337 10.64 15.24 1.02
CA LEU A 337 11.29 14.76 -0.20
C LEU A 337 12.64 14.13 0.16
N PRO A 338 13.08 13.08 -0.54
CA PRO A 338 14.44 12.57 -0.42
C PRO A 338 15.46 13.69 -0.70
N SER A 339 16.59 13.66 0.00
CA SER A 339 17.76 14.47 -0.40
C SER A 339 18.20 14.03 -1.80
N GLY A 340 18.24 14.99 -2.73
CA GLY A 340 18.51 14.76 -4.16
C GLY A 340 19.90 14.26 -4.49
#